data_AF-A0A7D3VVT5-F1
#
_entry.id   AF-A0A7D3VVT5-F1
#
_cell.length_a   1.000
_cell.length_b   1.000
_cell.length_c   1.000
_cell.angle_alpha   90.00
_cell.angle_beta   90.00
_cell.angle_gamma   90.00
#
_symmetry.space_group_name_H-M   'P 1'
#
loop_
_entity.id
_entity.type
_entity.pdbx_description
1 polymer ?
#
loop_
_entity_poly.entity_id
_entity_poly.type
_entity_poly.pdbx_seq_one_letter_code
_entity_poly.pdbx_strand_id
1 'polypeptide(L)'
;MIVIPDVFARQTVEREGDAGAAWLAELPGIVDELLARWECAPDGEVMHGGVGVIVPVRRPGGEAAVLKVSFPHPGNVHEPDAFAAWGGRGAVLLHERDDGRFAMLLERAWSSLRVVEDDDEVIRIAGRIARRLAVPAPPGLPRLSDRADAWEEQLAEDARSLPHGLGRRALDAAVATVHELGRVQPDTLVHGDLHPGNILRGDREPWLAVDPKGCVGDPAFDAGALLKARVPAFLLAGDLGKAVDRAMDVFAEAAELDRERVRRWAVLHAVRGVFWARRHGFRVARGGPELERIIGVAEQLAELLAAGSPLGRPAGQGQRAAAEDGADGEGAARVADGADGEDLVEEHLLVGGEVGHGHLDEEVGLAGDDVAGDDGRDGGERRLDRPGRLA
;
A
#
# COMPACT_ATOMS: atom_id res chain seq x y z
N MET A 1 -14.24 27.21 -7.68
CA MET A 1 -15.02 25.97 -7.71
C MET A 1 -14.40 24.94 -8.63
N ILE A 2 -13.89 23.87 -8.04
CA ILE A 2 -13.35 22.72 -8.76
C ILE A 2 -14.45 21.88 -9.42
N VAL A 3 -14.08 21.16 -10.49
CA VAL A 3 -14.90 20.08 -11.04
C VAL A 3 -14.43 18.77 -10.39
N ILE A 4 -15.32 18.09 -9.68
CA ILE A 4 -15.02 16.80 -9.05
C ILE A 4 -15.05 15.72 -10.14
N PRO A 5 -14.01 14.86 -10.27
CA PRO A 5 -14.04 13.76 -11.22
C PRO A 5 -15.20 12.80 -10.97
N ASP A 6 -16.01 12.51 -11.99
CA ASP A 6 -17.22 11.65 -11.89
C ASP A 6 -16.92 10.26 -11.31
N VAL A 7 -15.79 9.69 -11.73
CA VAL A 7 -15.33 8.38 -11.26
C VAL A 7 -15.08 8.41 -9.76
N PHE A 8 -14.44 9.45 -9.25
CA PHE A 8 -14.18 9.64 -7.83
C PHE A 8 -15.47 9.83 -7.03
N ALA A 9 -16.39 10.67 -7.53
CA ALA A 9 -17.67 10.93 -6.88
C ALA A 9 -18.48 9.63 -6.72
N ARG A 10 -18.63 8.86 -7.80
CA ARG A 10 -19.34 7.57 -7.76
C ARG A 10 -18.70 6.59 -6.77
N GLN A 11 -17.37 6.44 -6.81
CA GLN A 11 -16.66 5.50 -5.93
C GLN A 11 -16.75 5.90 -4.46
N THR A 12 -16.75 7.19 -4.16
CA THR A 12 -16.92 7.70 -2.79
C THR A 12 -18.32 7.39 -2.27
N VAL A 13 -19.36 7.57 -3.08
CA VAL A 13 -20.74 7.20 -2.69
C VAL A 13 -20.90 5.68 -2.55
N GLU A 14 -20.31 4.89 -3.45
CA GLU A 14 -20.35 3.42 -3.35
C GLU A 14 -19.70 2.90 -2.07
N ARG A 15 -18.64 3.58 -1.59
CA ARG A 15 -17.90 3.19 -0.38
C ARG A 15 -18.52 3.72 0.91
N GLU A 16 -18.92 4.99 0.92
CA GLU A 16 -19.28 5.73 2.14
C GLU A 16 -20.78 6.06 2.25
N GLY A 17 -21.58 5.72 1.23
CA GLY A 17 -23.02 5.98 1.19
C GLY A 17 -23.37 7.46 1.31
N ASP A 18 -24.36 7.76 2.15
CA ASP A 18 -24.89 9.11 2.36
C ASP A 18 -23.84 10.08 2.93
N ALA A 19 -22.92 9.58 3.77
CA ALA A 19 -21.83 10.39 4.30
C ALA A 19 -20.87 10.84 3.19
N GLY A 20 -20.58 9.95 2.23
CA GLY A 20 -19.81 10.28 1.03
C GLY A 20 -20.50 11.32 0.16
N ALA A 21 -21.81 11.16 -0.07
CA ALA A 21 -22.59 12.11 -0.87
C ALA A 21 -22.63 13.51 -0.22
N ALA A 22 -22.82 13.59 1.10
CA ALA A 22 -22.80 14.86 1.83
C ALA A 22 -21.43 15.54 1.74
N TRP A 23 -20.34 14.80 1.96
CA TRP A 23 -18.99 15.34 1.87
C TRP A 23 -18.65 15.86 0.47
N LEU A 24 -19.04 15.13 -0.60
CA LEU A 24 -18.84 15.57 -1.98
C LEU A 24 -19.57 16.89 -2.30
N ALA A 25 -20.72 17.13 -1.68
CA ALA A 25 -21.46 18.39 -1.86
C ALA A 25 -20.73 19.59 -1.21
N GLU A 26 -20.02 19.35 -0.11
CA GLU A 26 -19.24 20.37 0.59
C GLU A 26 -17.86 20.60 -0.04
N LEU A 27 -17.28 19.57 -0.65
CA LEU A 27 -15.89 19.52 -1.13
C LEU A 27 -15.45 20.73 -1.97
N PRO A 28 -16.23 21.26 -2.94
CA PRO A 28 -15.80 22.42 -3.71
C PRO A 28 -15.63 23.68 -2.83
N GLY A 29 -16.47 23.84 -1.81
CA GLY A 29 -16.37 24.93 -0.84
C GLY A 29 -15.16 24.76 0.08
N ILE A 30 -14.86 23.52 0.51
CA ILE A 30 -13.64 23.20 1.26
C ILE A 30 -12.40 23.60 0.46
N VAL A 31 -12.34 23.21 -0.81
CA VAL A 31 -11.21 23.53 -1.68
C VAL A 31 -11.07 25.03 -1.90
N ASP A 32 -12.16 25.74 -2.22
CA ASP A 32 -12.12 27.19 -2.44
C ASP A 32 -11.65 27.95 -1.17
N GLU A 33 -12.07 27.52 0.02
CA GLU A 33 -11.60 28.06 1.31
C GLU A 33 -10.10 27.84 1.52
N LEU A 34 -9.61 26.62 1.29
CA LEU A 34 -8.20 26.26 1.47
C LEU A 34 -7.29 26.99 0.48
N LEU A 35 -7.71 27.10 -0.79
CA LEU A 35 -6.98 27.86 -1.81
C LEU A 35 -6.84 29.33 -1.42
N ALA A 36 -7.92 29.95 -0.92
CA ALA A 36 -7.86 31.33 -0.45
C ALA A 36 -6.96 31.48 0.78
N ARG A 37 -7.09 30.58 1.76
CA ARG A 37 -6.33 30.63 3.01
C ARG A 37 -4.84 30.41 2.82
N TRP A 38 -4.45 29.53 1.90
CA TRP A 38 -3.04 29.23 1.59
C TRP A 38 -2.50 30.01 0.39
N GLU A 39 -3.24 31.03 -0.06
CA GLU A 39 -2.87 31.94 -1.16
C GLU A 39 -2.44 31.19 -2.44
N CYS A 40 -3.13 30.09 -2.74
CA CYS A 40 -2.83 29.19 -3.84
C CYS A 40 -3.76 29.44 -5.04
N ALA A 41 -3.20 29.46 -6.25
CA ALA A 41 -3.96 29.52 -7.49
C ALA A 41 -4.02 28.14 -8.16
N PRO A 42 -5.19 27.66 -8.62
CA PRO A 42 -5.28 26.41 -9.40
C PRO A 42 -4.38 26.42 -10.65
N ASP A 43 -3.78 25.27 -10.96
CA ASP A 43 -2.73 25.13 -11.98
C ASP A 43 -2.85 23.79 -12.73
N GLY A 44 -4.05 23.46 -13.19
CA GLY A 44 -4.31 22.26 -13.98
C GLY A 44 -5.66 21.62 -13.63
N GLU A 45 -5.90 20.46 -14.25
CA GLU A 45 -7.08 19.65 -13.99
C GLU A 45 -7.01 18.97 -12.62
N VAL A 46 -8.17 18.81 -11.99
CA VAL A 46 -8.30 18.09 -10.72
C VAL A 46 -8.14 16.60 -10.99
N MET A 47 -7.20 15.99 -10.28
CA MET A 47 -6.97 14.55 -10.24
C MET A 47 -7.56 13.96 -8.95
N HIS A 48 -7.47 12.64 -8.79
CA HIS A 48 -7.89 12.00 -7.56
C HIS A 48 -7.09 10.74 -7.25
N GLY A 49 -6.99 10.41 -5.96
CA GLY A 49 -6.58 9.12 -5.45
C GLY A 49 -7.79 8.20 -5.19
N GLY A 50 -7.61 7.19 -4.35
CA GLY A 50 -8.72 6.31 -3.93
C GLY A 50 -9.72 6.97 -2.96
N VAL A 51 -9.24 7.92 -2.15
CA VAL A 51 -9.99 8.50 -1.02
C VAL A 51 -9.97 10.03 -0.98
N GLY A 52 -9.41 10.70 -1.98
CA GLY A 52 -9.33 12.17 -1.98
C GLY A 52 -9.09 12.77 -3.36
N VAL A 53 -9.34 14.07 -3.46
CA VAL A 53 -9.01 14.88 -4.64
C VAL A 53 -7.62 15.47 -4.53
N ILE A 54 -6.99 15.65 -5.67
CA ILE A 54 -5.64 16.15 -5.86
C ILE A 54 -5.74 17.36 -6.80
N VAL A 55 -5.55 18.55 -6.25
CA VAL A 55 -5.70 19.82 -6.98
C VAL A 55 -4.32 20.42 -7.21
N PRO A 56 -3.81 20.44 -8.46
CA PRO A 56 -2.58 21.15 -8.79
C PRO A 56 -2.73 22.65 -8.50
N VAL A 57 -1.78 23.24 -7.78
CA VAL A 57 -1.78 24.67 -7.45
C VAL A 57 -0.41 25.34 -7.58
N ARG A 58 -0.40 26.67 -7.75
CA ARG A 58 0.76 27.54 -7.61
C ARG A 58 0.69 28.26 -6.28
N ARG A 59 1.75 28.16 -5.49
CA ARG A 59 1.94 28.93 -4.25
C ARG A 59 2.35 30.38 -4.56
N PRO A 60 2.32 31.29 -3.57
CA PRO A 60 2.93 32.61 -3.71
C PRO A 60 4.39 32.48 -4.18
N GLY A 61 4.75 33.23 -5.22
CA GLY A 61 6.08 33.12 -5.86
C GLY A 61 6.17 32.10 -7.00
N GLY A 62 5.09 31.37 -7.32
CA GLY A 62 4.99 30.53 -8.52
C GLY A 62 5.48 29.09 -8.37
N GLU A 63 5.89 28.68 -7.16
CA GLU A 63 6.27 27.30 -6.85
C GLU A 63 5.09 26.34 -7.08
N ALA A 64 5.35 25.21 -7.73
CA ALA A 64 4.35 24.18 -7.99
C ALA A 64 4.10 23.34 -6.73
N ALA A 65 2.83 23.23 -6.33
CA ALA A 65 2.39 22.39 -5.23
C ALA A 65 1.11 21.64 -5.61
N VAL A 66 0.64 20.81 -4.69
CA VAL A 66 -0.60 20.05 -4.80
C VAL A 66 -1.38 20.19 -3.51
N LEU A 67 -2.64 20.60 -3.61
CA LEU A 67 -3.61 20.51 -2.52
C LEU A 67 -4.27 19.13 -2.59
N LYS A 68 -4.07 18.31 -1.54
CA LYS A 68 -4.79 17.05 -1.34
C LYS A 68 -5.90 17.29 -0.31
N VAL A 69 -7.12 16.85 -0.62
CA VAL A 69 -8.25 16.84 0.33
C VAL A 69 -8.87 15.45 0.33
N SER A 70 -8.79 14.77 1.46
CA SER A 70 -9.24 13.39 1.63
C SER A 70 -10.59 13.31 2.33
N PHE A 71 -11.33 12.22 2.08
CA PHE A 71 -12.51 11.88 2.86
C PHE A 71 -12.12 11.67 4.34
N PRO A 72 -12.91 12.18 5.31
CA PRO A 72 -12.65 12.05 6.74
C PRO A 72 -12.73 10.60 7.22
N HIS A 73 -11.61 9.88 7.16
CA HIS A 73 -11.53 8.47 7.56
C HIS A 73 -10.40 8.27 8.58
N PRO A 74 -10.59 7.48 9.65
CA PRO A 74 -9.56 7.23 10.67
C PRO A 74 -8.23 6.76 10.08
N GLY A 75 -8.28 5.97 9.01
CA GLY A 75 -7.10 5.48 8.28
C GLY A 75 -6.20 6.54 7.64
N ASN A 76 -6.66 7.78 7.53
CA ASN A 76 -5.94 8.87 6.85
C ASN A 76 -5.39 9.93 7.81
N VAL A 77 -5.63 9.79 9.12
CA VAL A 77 -5.32 10.83 10.12
C VAL A 77 -3.82 11.11 10.23
N HIS A 78 -2.98 10.09 10.09
CA HIS A 78 -1.55 10.17 10.39
C HIS A 78 -0.65 10.42 9.17
N GLU A 79 -1.24 10.56 7.99
CA GLU A 79 -0.49 10.90 6.77
C GLU A 79 0.32 12.21 6.92
N PRO A 80 -0.26 13.33 7.44
CA PRO A 80 0.50 14.57 7.61
C PRO A 80 1.64 14.45 8.65
N ASP A 81 1.46 13.61 9.67
CA ASP A 81 2.46 13.39 10.71
C ASP A 81 3.69 12.67 10.16
N ALA A 82 3.49 11.71 9.25
CA ALA A 82 4.58 11.03 8.56
C ALA A 82 5.39 12.00 7.68
N PHE A 83 4.72 12.84 6.88
CA PHE A 83 5.41 13.84 6.06
C PHE A 83 6.16 14.87 6.90
N ALA A 84 5.58 15.32 8.01
CA ALA A 84 6.24 16.23 8.95
C ALA A 84 7.50 15.59 9.55
N ALA A 85 7.44 14.31 9.95
CA ALA A 85 8.58 13.58 10.49
C ALA A 85 9.70 13.34 9.45
N TRP A 86 9.35 13.03 8.21
CA TRP A 86 10.34 12.85 7.15
C TRP A 86 10.96 14.15 6.68
N GLY A 87 10.23 15.28 6.72
CA GLY A 87 10.75 16.59 6.34
C GLY A 87 11.38 16.60 4.94
N GLY A 88 10.76 15.88 3.99
CA GLY A 88 11.25 15.73 2.62
C GLY A 88 12.23 14.57 2.40
N ARG A 89 12.63 13.82 3.43
CA ARG A 89 13.56 12.70 3.30
C ARG A 89 12.92 11.54 2.52
N GLY A 90 13.18 11.48 1.20
CA GLY A 90 12.63 10.42 0.33
C GLY A 90 11.11 10.45 0.15
N ALA A 91 10.43 11.48 0.67
CA ALA A 91 9.00 11.72 0.55
C ALA A 91 8.78 13.17 0.13
N VAL A 92 7.60 13.48 -0.41
CA VAL A 92 7.22 14.88 -0.71
C VAL A 92 7.23 15.74 0.55
N LEU A 93 7.56 17.03 0.39
CA LEU A 93 7.46 18.00 1.48
C LEU A 93 6.00 18.30 1.82
N LEU A 94 5.72 18.42 3.12
CA LEU A 94 4.48 19.04 3.62
C LEU A 94 4.71 20.55 3.79
N HIS A 95 3.95 21.35 3.06
CA HIS A 95 3.99 22.81 3.16
C HIS A 95 2.99 23.33 4.20
N GLU A 96 1.75 22.87 4.16
CA GLU A 96 0.66 23.27 5.05
C GLU A 96 -0.26 22.08 5.32
N ARG A 97 -1.00 22.09 6.44
CA ARG A 97 -2.02 21.08 6.74
C ARG A 97 -3.23 21.65 7.45
N ASP A 98 -4.36 20.98 7.27
CA ASP A 98 -5.59 21.19 8.02
C ASP A 98 -6.17 19.83 8.41
N ASP A 99 -5.89 19.46 9.65
CA ASP A 99 -6.27 18.16 10.19
C ASP A 99 -7.80 18.04 10.30
N GLY A 100 -8.52 19.14 10.54
CA GLY A 100 -9.99 19.16 10.61
C GLY A 100 -10.69 18.97 9.27
N ARG A 101 -10.01 19.31 8.16
CA ARG A 101 -10.49 19.11 6.78
C ARG A 101 -9.83 17.94 6.07
N PHE A 102 -8.97 17.17 6.75
CA PHE A 102 -8.15 16.11 6.14
C PHE A 102 -7.43 16.61 4.88
N ALA A 103 -6.85 17.81 4.97
CA ALA A 103 -6.25 18.50 3.84
C ALA A 103 -4.77 18.80 4.07
N MET A 104 -3.99 18.73 2.99
CA MET A 104 -2.56 19.04 2.99
C MET A 104 -2.19 19.79 1.73
N LEU A 105 -1.24 20.72 1.85
CA LEU A 105 -0.51 21.30 0.74
C LEU A 105 0.86 20.62 0.67
N LEU A 106 1.14 19.94 -0.45
CA LEU A 106 2.32 19.10 -0.63
C LEU A 106 3.18 19.59 -1.80
N GLU A 107 4.46 19.25 -1.76
CA GLU A 107 5.36 19.34 -2.92
C GLU A 107 4.75 18.59 -4.11
N ARG A 108 4.79 19.21 -5.30
CA ARG A 108 4.26 18.57 -6.50
C ARG A 108 5.26 17.54 -7.02
N ALA A 109 4.82 16.29 -7.09
CA ALA A 109 5.48 15.19 -7.77
C ALA A 109 4.65 14.72 -8.98
N TRP A 110 5.27 14.04 -9.94
CA TRP A 110 4.63 13.60 -11.19
C TRP A 110 5.10 12.20 -11.57
N SER A 111 4.33 11.51 -12.42
CA SER A 111 4.68 10.20 -13.01
C SER A 111 5.10 9.12 -12.02
N SER A 112 4.22 8.16 -11.78
CA SER A 112 4.51 7.04 -10.87
C SER A 112 5.65 6.14 -11.36
N LEU A 113 6.33 5.49 -10.44
CA LEU A 113 7.36 4.48 -10.69
C LEU A 113 6.83 3.30 -11.54
N ARG A 114 5.51 3.12 -11.67
CA ARG A 114 4.89 2.15 -12.58
C ARG A 114 5.28 2.33 -14.06
N VAL A 115 5.73 3.52 -14.46
CA VAL A 115 6.16 3.76 -15.85
C VAL A 115 7.56 3.21 -16.14
N VAL A 116 8.29 2.76 -15.11
CA VAL A 116 9.60 2.12 -15.28
C VAL A 116 9.39 0.66 -15.66
N GLU A 117 9.96 0.27 -16.79
CA GLU A 117 9.82 -1.07 -17.37
C GLU A 117 10.72 -2.11 -16.69
N ASP A 118 11.88 -1.70 -16.18
CA ASP A 118 12.83 -2.60 -15.50
C ASP A 118 12.37 -2.91 -14.07
N ASP A 119 11.96 -4.15 -13.85
CA ASP A 119 11.48 -4.68 -12.57
C ASP A 119 12.50 -4.55 -11.44
N ASP A 120 13.76 -4.89 -11.71
CA ASP A 120 14.85 -4.80 -10.73
C ASP A 120 15.09 -3.33 -10.36
N GLU A 121 14.99 -2.41 -11.31
CA GLU A 121 15.09 -0.98 -11.05
C GLU A 121 13.93 -0.48 -10.18
N VAL A 122 12.69 -0.88 -10.47
CA VAL A 122 11.52 -0.54 -9.65
C VAL A 122 11.73 -1.00 -8.20
N ILE A 123 12.15 -2.26 -8.01
CA ILE A 123 12.35 -2.85 -6.68
C ILE A 123 13.50 -2.15 -5.95
N ARG A 124 14.61 -1.87 -6.65
CA ARG A 124 15.77 -1.16 -6.09
C ARG A 124 15.43 0.28 -5.69
N ILE A 125 14.61 0.98 -6.47
CA ILE A 125 14.14 2.32 -6.11
C ILE A 125 13.26 2.24 -4.86
N ALA A 126 12.31 1.31 -4.81
CA ALA A 126 11.45 1.13 -3.65
C ALA A 126 12.24 0.78 -2.38
N GLY A 127 13.23 -0.13 -2.45
CA GLY A 127 14.10 -0.45 -1.31
C GLY A 127 14.91 0.76 -0.82
N ARG A 128 15.49 1.55 -1.74
CA ARG A 128 16.21 2.79 -1.39
C ARG A 128 15.29 3.82 -0.72
N ILE A 129 14.04 3.94 -1.17
CA ILE A 129 13.04 4.81 -0.53
C ILE A 129 12.70 4.29 0.86
N ALA A 130 12.37 2.99 1.02
CA ALA A 130 12.07 2.38 2.32
C ALA A 130 13.18 2.67 3.34
N ARG A 131 14.45 2.51 2.95
CA ARG A 131 15.60 2.85 3.80
C ARG A 131 15.65 4.32 4.20
N ARG A 132 15.33 5.25 3.30
CA ARG A 132 15.31 6.68 3.61
C ARG A 132 14.17 7.03 4.57
N LEU A 133 13.02 6.38 4.43
CA LEU A 133 11.85 6.61 5.27
C LEU A 133 12.00 6.03 6.68
N ALA A 134 12.86 5.02 6.85
CA ALA A 134 13.16 4.40 8.15
C ALA A 134 13.90 5.37 9.11
N VAL A 135 13.14 6.22 9.79
CA VAL A 135 13.61 7.17 10.81
C VAL A 135 12.91 6.90 12.15
N PRO A 136 13.43 7.39 13.29
CA PRO A 136 12.72 7.28 14.57
C PRO A 136 11.31 7.87 14.48
N ALA A 137 10.30 7.11 14.92
CA ALA A 137 8.92 7.56 14.87
C ALA A 137 8.61 8.63 15.93
N PRO A 138 7.85 9.69 15.59
CA PRO A 138 7.27 10.56 16.60
C PRO A 138 6.25 9.81 17.47
N PRO A 139 5.99 10.27 18.71
CA PRO A 139 5.00 9.65 19.57
C PRO A 139 3.58 9.83 19.02
N GLY A 140 2.69 8.89 19.32
CA GLY A 140 1.26 8.98 18.99
C GLY A 140 0.87 8.39 17.63
N LEU A 141 1.83 7.90 16.84
CA LEU A 141 1.55 7.19 15.60
C LEU A 141 1.09 5.74 15.84
N PRO A 142 0.20 5.20 14.99
CA PRO A 142 -0.32 3.85 15.13
C PRO A 142 0.79 2.83 14.91
N ARG A 143 0.86 1.82 15.78
CA ARG A 143 1.90 0.80 15.70
C ARG A 143 1.38 -0.43 14.97
N LEU A 144 2.23 -1.00 14.11
CA LEU A 144 1.99 -2.30 13.50
C LEU A 144 1.91 -3.41 14.56
N SER A 145 2.59 -3.25 15.69
CA SER A 145 2.54 -4.21 16.81
C SER A 145 1.14 -4.37 17.40
N ASP A 146 0.36 -3.29 17.40
CA ASP A 146 -0.98 -3.28 17.98
C ASP A 146 -1.98 -4.05 17.09
N ARG A 147 -1.55 -4.41 15.86
CA ARG A 147 -2.35 -5.19 14.91
C ARG A 147 -2.04 -6.69 14.96
N ALA A 148 -0.97 -7.10 15.64
CA ALA A 148 -0.49 -8.47 15.57
C ALA A 148 -1.56 -9.48 16.01
N ASP A 149 -2.25 -9.21 17.11
CA ASP A 149 -3.29 -10.13 17.62
C ASP A 149 -4.50 -10.20 16.66
N ALA A 150 -4.91 -9.06 16.09
CA ALA A 150 -5.97 -9.02 15.08
C ALA A 150 -5.56 -9.77 13.79
N TRP A 151 -4.30 -9.68 13.37
CA TRP A 151 -3.80 -10.45 12.23
C TRP A 151 -3.84 -11.95 12.49
N GLU A 152 -3.45 -12.39 13.69
CA GLU A 152 -3.50 -13.80 14.07
C GLU A 152 -4.94 -14.33 14.08
N GLU A 153 -5.85 -13.62 14.74
CA GLU A 153 -7.27 -13.97 14.80
C GLU A 153 -7.87 -14.06 13.41
N GLN A 154 -7.63 -13.04 12.58
CA GLN A 154 -8.17 -12.98 11.24
C GLN A 154 -7.61 -14.11 10.35
N LEU A 155 -6.31 -14.40 10.42
CA LEU A 155 -5.69 -15.52 9.71
C LEU A 155 -6.31 -16.86 10.12
N ALA A 156 -6.55 -17.07 11.43
CA ALA A 156 -7.14 -18.30 11.94
C ALA A 156 -8.62 -18.45 11.56
N GLU A 157 -9.36 -17.35 11.48
CA GLU A 157 -10.73 -17.34 10.97
C GLU A 157 -10.79 -17.61 9.47
N ASP A 158 -9.98 -16.91 8.68
CA ASP A 158 -9.99 -17.01 7.22
C ASP A 158 -9.56 -18.39 6.75
N ALA A 159 -8.51 -18.96 7.35
CA ALA A 159 -8.06 -20.32 7.04
C ALA A 159 -9.12 -21.39 7.36
N ARG A 160 -10.09 -21.10 8.25
CA ARG A 160 -11.20 -22.00 8.56
C ARG A 160 -12.43 -21.77 7.70
N SER A 161 -12.68 -20.52 7.28
CA SER A 161 -13.96 -20.10 6.71
C SER A 161 -13.93 -19.90 5.19
N LEU A 162 -12.77 -19.60 4.62
CA LEU A 162 -12.62 -19.28 3.20
C LEU A 162 -11.99 -20.45 2.43
N PRO A 163 -12.43 -20.72 1.19
CA PRO A 163 -11.74 -21.68 0.33
C PRO A 163 -10.37 -21.14 -0.08
N HIS A 164 -9.32 -21.95 0.03
CA HIS A 164 -7.96 -21.58 -0.39
C HIS A 164 -7.11 -22.81 -0.76
N GLY A 165 -6.11 -22.59 -1.61
CA GLY A 165 -5.08 -23.56 -1.98
C GLY A 165 -3.81 -23.50 -1.13
N LEU A 166 -3.75 -22.59 -0.14
CA LEU A 166 -2.58 -22.46 0.75
C LEU A 166 -2.31 -23.74 1.54
N GLY A 167 -1.07 -24.22 1.47
CA GLY A 167 -0.55 -25.32 2.24
C GLY A 167 -0.25 -24.93 3.69
N ARG A 168 -0.16 -25.96 4.55
CA ARG A 168 0.12 -25.78 5.99
C ARG A 168 1.41 -24.99 6.24
N ARG A 169 2.43 -25.16 5.39
CA ARG A 169 3.71 -24.47 5.53
C ARG A 169 3.57 -22.95 5.39
N ALA A 170 2.80 -22.46 4.42
CA ALA A 170 2.59 -21.03 4.23
C ALA A 170 1.80 -20.41 5.38
N LEU A 171 0.76 -21.10 5.85
CA LEU A 171 -0.02 -20.68 7.02
C LEU A 171 0.81 -20.65 8.30
N ASP A 172 1.55 -21.72 8.58
CA ASP A 172 2.44 -21.81 9.75
C ASP A 172 3.50 -20.70 9.71
N ALA A 173 4.07 -20.40 8.54
CA ALA A 173 5.04 -19.33 8.36
C ALA A 173 4.43 -17.93 8.58
N ALA A 174 3.22 -17.68 8.09
CA ALA A 174 2.51 -16.42 8.34
C ALA A 174 2.21 -16.22 9.83
N VAL A 175 1.72 -17.25 10.51
CA VAL A 175 1.47 -17.24 11.96
C VAL A 175 2.77 -17.03 12.74
N ALA A 176 3.85 -17.72 12.37
CA ALA A 176 5.17 -17.52 12.98
C ALA A 176 5.68 -16.09 12.79
N THR A 177 5.49 -15.48 11.62
CA THR A 177 5.80 -14.05 11.39
C THR A 177 5.03 -13.15 12.35
N VAL A 178 3.73 -13.35 12.52
CA VAL A 178 2.93 -12.54 13.46
C VAL A 178 3.45 -12.67 14.89
N HIS A 179 3.73 -13.89 15.34
CA HIS A 179 4.21 -14.13 16.69
C HIS A 179 5.60 -13.55 16.96
N GLU A 180 6.55 -13.78 16.06
CA GLU A 180 7.96 -13.49 16.30
C GLU A 180 8.38 -12.09 15.84
N LEU A 181 7.75 -11.55 14.79
CA LEU A 181 8.04 -10.22 14.25
C LEU A 181 6.90 -9.23 14.49
N GLY A 182 5.65 -9.68 14.45
CA GLY A 182 4.48 -8.81 14.57
C GLY A 182 4.34 -8.17 15.95
N ARG A 183 4.46 -8.94 17.04
CA ARG A 183 4.19 -8.44 18.40
C ARG A 183 5.27 -7.52 18.97
N VAL A 184 6.52 -7.69 18.54
CA VAL A 184 7.66 -6.89 19.02
C VAL A 184 8.38 -6.27 17.83
N GLN A 185 8.17 -4.96 17.66
CA GLN A 185 8.66 -4.20 16.51
C GLN A 185 9.46 -2.97 16.94
N PRO A 186 10.41 -2.51 16.10
CA PRO A 186 11.16 -1.29 16.38
C PRO A 186 10.28 -0.04 16.31
N ASP A 187 10.77 1.05 16.91
CA ASP A 187 10.11 2.36 16.94
C ASP A 187 10.47 3.19 15.70
N THR A 188 10.33 2.58 14.53
CA THR A 188 10.72 3.16 13.24
C THR A 188 9.49 3.54 12.46
N LEU A 189 9.47 4.77 11.91
CA LEU A 189 8.44 5.21 10.99
C LEU A 189 8.61 4.47 9.65
N VAL A 190 7.52 3.90 9.15
CA VAL A 190 7.46 3.20 7.86
C VAL A 190 6.35 3.78 6.99
N HIS A 191 6.38 3.50 5.69
CA HIS A 191 5.33 3.97 4.80
C HIS A 191 4.01 3.24 5.05
N GLY A 192 4.09 1.92 5.23
CA GLY A 192 2.95 1.04 5.47
C GLY A 192 2.17 0.65 4.22
N ASP A 193 2.54 1.18 3.05
CA ASP A 193 1.90 0.90 1.74
C ASP A 193 2.82 1.29 0.57
N LEU A 194 4.11 0.95 0.68
CA LEU A 194 5.12 1.38 -0.29
C LEU A 194 5.08 0.52 -1.56
N HIS A 195 4.27 0.95 -2.53
CA HIS A 195 4.20 0.32 -3.85
C HIS A 195 4.56 1.30 -4.98
N PRO A 196 4.84 0.85 -6.22
CA PRO A 196 5.29 1.73 -7.31
C PRO A 196 4.30 2.85 -7.69
N GLY A 197 3.01 2.73 -7.35
CA GLY A 197 2.05 3.83 -7.50
C GLY A 197 2.24 5.00 -6.52
N ASN A 198 2.89 4.75 -5.38
CA ASN A 198 3.10 5.69 -4.27
C ASN A 198 4.53 6.23 -4.25
N ILE A 199 5.29 5.99 -5.33
CA ILE A 199 6.61 6.55 -5.57
C ILE A 199 6.54 7.32 -6.88
N LEU A 200 6.69 8.63 -6.82
CA LEU A 200 6.54 9.54 -7.95
C LEU A 200 7.87 10.24 -8.25
N ARG A 201 8.07 10.70 -9.49
CA ARG A 201 9.21 11.57 -9.81
C ARG A 201 9.03 12.95 -9.16
N GLY A 202 10.12 13.53 -8.69
CA GLY A 202 10.15 14.88 -8.13
C GLY A 202 11.30 15.71 -8.69
N ASP A 203 11.22 17.03 -8.48
CA ASP A 203 12.27 17.97 -8.94
C ASP A 203 13.46 17.94 -7.97
N ARG A 204 13.17 17.82 -6.67
CA ARG A 204 14.16 17.85 -5.60
C ARG A 204 14.95 16.55 -5.50
N GLU A 205 14.29 15.42 -5.67
CA GLU A 205 14.90 14.09 -5.73
C GLU A 205 14.27 13.28 -6.87
N PRO A 206 15.01 12.37 -7.53
CA PRO A 206 14.49 11.62 -8.67
C PRO A 206 13.21 10.84 -8.40
N TRP A 207 13.01 10.42 -7.14
CA TRP A 207 11.85 9.66 -6.67
C TRP A 207 11.48 10.09 -5.25
N LEU A 208 10.19 10.26 -5.01
CA LEU A 208 9.60 10.70 -3.75
C LEU A 208 8.39 9.83 -3.41
N ALA A 209 8.29 9.39 -2.16
CA ALA A 209 7.12 8.72 -1.63
C ALA A 209 5.95 9.69 -1.40
N VAL A 210 4.73 9.18 -1.59
CA VAL A 210 3.45 9.86 -1.36
C VAL A 210 2.44 8.90 -0.74
N ASP A 211 1.38 9.42 -0.14
CA ASP A 211 0.27 8.62 0.41
C ASP A 211 0.67 7.56 1.47
N PRO A 212 1.50 7.91 2.47
CA PRO A 212 1.85 6.99 3.53
C PRO A 212 0.66 6.71 4.46
N LYS A 213 0.60 5.49 4.99
CA LYS A 213 -0.26 5.19 6.16
C LYS A 213 0.32 5.78 7.45
N GLY A 214 1.63 6.05 7.47
CA GLY A 214 2.29 6.74 8.58
C GLY A 214 2.27 5.92 9.88
N CYS A 215 2.72 4.67 9.82
CA CYS A 215 2.69 3.77 10.96
C CYS A 215 4.10 3.46 11.50
N VAL A 216 4.15 2.91 12.70
CA VAL A 216 5.38 2.56 13.41
C VAL A 216 5.60 1.06 13.39
N GLY A 217 6.76 0.62 12.94
CA GLY A 217 7.15 -0.77 13.03
C GLY A 217 8.37 -1.10 12.20
N ASP A 218 8.40 -2.33 11.73
CA ASP A 218 9.53 -2.89 10.99
C ASP A 218 9.61 -2.39 9.54
N PRO A 219 10.71 -1.76 9.09
CA PRO A 219 10.87 -1.33 7.69
C PRO A 219 10.74 -2.46 6.67
N ALA A 220 10.97 -3.71 7.08
CA ALA A 220 10.77 -4.87 6.21
C ALA A 220 9.29 -5.11 5.84
N PHE A 221 8.35 -4.52 6.57
CA PHE A 221 6.91 -4.58 6.28
C PHE A 221 6.58 -4.05 4.88
N ASP A 222 7.23 -2.96 4.46
CA ASP A 222 6.97 -2.30 3.17
C ASP A 222 7.27 -3.20 1.95
N ALA A 223 8.08 -4.25 2.12
CA ALA A 223 8.34 -5.24 1.07
C ALA A 223 7.07 -5.98 0.63
N GLY A 224 6.12 -6.19 1.53
CA GLY A 224 4.86 -6.88 1.23
C GLY A 224 3.98 -6.09 0.27
N ALA A 225 3.84 -4.78 0.50
CA ALA A 225 3.09 -3.88 -0.38
C ALA A 225 3.72 -3.82 -1.78
N LEU A 226 5.04 -3.75 -1.85
CA LEU A 226 5.78 -3.80 -3.12
C LEU A 226 5.51 -5.11 -3.88
N LEU A 227 5.71 -6.27 -3.25
CA LEU A 227 5.54 -7.57 -3.91
C LEU A 227 4.12 -7.79 -4.42
N LYS A 228 3.12 -7.41 -3.62
CA LYS A 228 1.72 -7.46 -4.02
C LYS A 228 1.49 -6.69 -5.32
N ALA A 229 2.07 -5.50 -5.45
CA ALA A 229 1.98 -4.71 -6.69
C ALA A 229 2.78 -5.31 -7.86
N ARG A 230 3.71 -6.24 -7.61
CA ARG A 230 4.50 -6.94 -8.65
C ARG A 230 3.90 -8.28 -9.10
N VAL A 231 2.80 -8.76 -8.50
CA VAL A 231 2.12 -10.00 -8.91
C VAL A 231 1.86 -10.08 -10.42
N PRO A 232 1.39 -9.02 -11.11
CA PRO A 232 1.22 -9.07 -12.57
C PRO A 232 2.52 -9.29 -13.36
N ALA A 233 3.65 -8.79 -12.87
CA ALA A 233 4.94 -9.00 -13.52
C ALA A 233 5.47 -10.41 -13.26
N PHE A 234 5.27 -10.94 -12.05
CA PHE A 234 5.57 -12.33 -11.72
C PHE A 234 4.76 -13.33 -12.55
N LEU A 235 3.53 -12.97 -12.93
CA LEU A 235 2.70 -13.73 -13.86
C LEU A 235 3.31 -13.89 -15.26
N LEU A 236 4.18 -12.96 -15.67
CA LEU A 236 4.85 -12.96 -16.97
C LEU A 236 6.25 -13.59 -16.92
N ALA A 237 6.76 -13.90 -15.72
CA ALA A 237 8.08 -14.47 -15.55
C ALA A 237 8.14 -15.93 -16.01
N GLY A 238 9.20 -16.30 -16.72
CA GLY A 238 9.43 -17.70 -17.12
C GLY A 238 9.73 -18.65 -15.96
N ASP A 239 10.25 -18.13 -14.84
CA ASP A 239 10.54 -18.86 -13.61
C ASP A 239 10.14 -18.00 -12.41
N LEU A 240 8.95 -18.29 -11.86
CA LEU A 240 8.37 -17.54 -10.74
C LEU A 240 9.27 -17.60 -9.49
N GLY A 241 9.88 -18.76 -9.20
CA GLY A 241 10.73 -18.94 -8.03
C GLY A 241 11.95 -18.02 -8.07
N LYS A 242 12.66 -18.02 -9.21
CA LYS A 242 13.80 -17.12 -9.42
C LYS A 242 13.41 -15.65 -9.39
N ALA A 243 12.27 -15.29 -9.97
CA ALA A 243 11.80 -13.91 -9.98
C ALA A 243 11.51 -13.40 -8.55
N VAL A 244 10.87 -14.22 -7.72
CA VAL A 244 10.57 -13.89 -6.32
C VAL A 244 11.85 -13.81 -5.49
N ASP A 245 12.76 -14.78 -5.62
CA ASP A 245 14.03 -14.75 -4.90
C ASP A 245 14.86 -13.52 -5.29
N ARG A 246 14.92 -13.19 -6.58
CA ARG A 246 15.58 -11.99 -7.09
C ARG A 246 14.96 -10.72 -6.53
N ALA A 247 13.63 -10.63 -6.50
CA ALA A 247 12.94 -9.48 -5.92
C ALA A 247 13.27 -9.28 -4.43
N MET A 248 13.41 -10.38 -3.67
CA MET A 248 13.82 -10.32 -2.27
C MET A 248 15.27 -9.88 -2.10
N ASP A 249 16.19 -10.39 -2.93
CA ASP A 249 17.59 -9.99 -2.90
C ASP A 249 17.73 -8.49 -3.20
N VAL A 250 17.12 -8.03 -4.30
CA VAL A 250 17.21 -6.63 -4.74
C VAL A 250 16.60 -5.68 -3.72
N PHE A 251 15.43 -6.01 -3.15
CA PHE A 251 14.81 -5.16 -2.14
C PHE A 251 15.63 -5.14 -0.86
N ALA A 252 16.03 -6.29 -0.33
CA ALA A 252 16.78 -6.39 0.92
C ALA A 252 18.14 -5.68 0.82
N GLU A 253 18.86 -5.85 -0.29
CA GLU A 253 20.12 -5.16 -0.57
C GLU A 253 19.91 -3.64 -0.62
N ALA A 254 18.94 -3.16 -1.42
CA ALA A 254 18.68 -1.73 -1.58
C ALA A 254 18.15 -1.05 -0.31
N ALA A 255 17.39 -1.79 0.50
CA ALA A 255 16.86 -1.32 1.77
C ALA A 255 17.86 -1.45 2.94
N GLU A 256 18.97 -2.16 2.72
CA GLU A 256 19.94 -2.56 3.76
C GLU A 256 19.27 -3.33 4.93
N LEU A 257 18.38 -4.26 4.58
CA LEU A 257 17.62 -5.08 5.54
C LEU A 257 18.05 -6.54 5.49
N ASP A 258 17.81 -7.25 6.60
CA ASP A 258 17.95 -8.70 6.62
C ASP A 258 16.94 -9.35 5.66
N ARG A 259 17.46 -10.16 4.73
CA ARG A 259 16.67 -10.79 3.67
C ARG A 259 15.61 -11.74 4.23
N GLU A 260 15.92 -12.47 5.29
CA GLU A 260 14.95 -13.39 5.89
C GLU A 260 13.80 -12.62 6.54
N ARG A 261 14.11 -11.52 7.23
CA ARG A 261 13.12 -10.61 7.80
C ARG A 261 12.17 -10.05 6.73
N VAL A 262 12.71 -9.61 5.58
CA VAL A 262 11.93 -9.18 4.41
C VAL A 262 11.02 -10.30 3.90
N ARG A 263 11.55 -11.51 3.71
CA ARG A 263 10.78 -12.68 3.27
C ARG A 263 9.64 -13.00 4.23
N ARG A 264 9.87 -12.94 5.54
CA ARG A 264 8.85 -13.27 6.54
C ARG A 264 7.65 -12.34 6.50
N TRP A 265 7.88 -11.03 6.36
CA TRP A 265 6.81 -10.07 6.12
C TRP A 265 6.12 -10.31 4.78
N ALA A 266 6.88 -10.59 3.73
CA ALA A 266 6.33 -10.95 2.43
C ALA A 266 5.38 -12.16 2.48
N VAL A 267 5.72 -13.22 3.22
CA VAL A 267 4.84 -14.39 3.44
C VAL A 267 3.52 -13.95 4.07
N LEU A 268 3.58 -13.18 5.16
CA LEU A 268 2.37 -12.70 5.86
C LEU A 268 1.48 -11.89 4.92
N HIS A 269 2.06 -10.97 4.13
CA HIS A 269 1.31 -10.18 3.16
C HIS A 269 0.72 -11.04 2.03
N ALA A 270 1.44 -12.03 1.52
CA ALA A 270 0.95 -12.91 0.46
C ALA A 270 -0.25 -13.74 0.95
N VAL A 271 -0.16 -14.33 2.15
CA VAL A 271 -1.25 -15.11 2.76
C VAL A 271 -2.48 -14.22 3.03
N ARG A 272 -2.28 -13.05 3.65
CA ARG A 272 -3.38 -12.08 3.87
C ARG A 272 -3.98 -11.60 2.56
N GLY A 273 -3.16 -11.38 1.53
CA GLY A 273 -3.61 -11.00 0.19
C GLY A 273 -4.52 -12.03 -0.45
N VAL A 274 -4.24 -13.33 -0.28
CA VAL A 274 -5.12 -14.42 -0.72
C VAL A 274 -6.48 -14.35 -0.04
N PHE A 275 -6.50 -14.23 1.29
CA PHE A 275 -7.77 -14.19 2.04
C PHE A 275 -8.58 -12.93 1.76
N TRP A 276 -7.91 -11.78 1.66
CA TRP A 276 -8.54 -10.54 1.24
C TRP A 276 -9.20 -10.69 -0.15
N ALA A 277 -8.49 -11.30 -1.11
CA ALA A 277 -9.02 -11.56 -2.45
C ALA A 277 -10.24 -12.49 -2.45
N ARG A 278 -10.23 -13.52 -1.59
CA ARG A 278 -11.36 -14.45 -1.43
C ARG A 278 -12.60 -13.77 -0.84
N ARG A 279 -12.41 -12.84 0.09
CA ARG A 279 -13.50 -12.13 0.76
C ARG A 279 -14.12 -11.03 -0.11
N HIS A 280 -13.28 -10.27 -0.80
CA HIS A 280 -13.71 -9.03 -1.46
C HIS A 280 -13.62 -9.06 -2.99
N GLY A 281 -12.87 -10.02 -3.56
CA GLY A 281 -12.41 -9.94 -4.95
C GLY A 281 -11.47 -8.75 -5.15
N PHE A 282 -10.98 -8.54 -6.37
CA PHE A 282 -10.21 -7.35 -6.72
C PHE A 282 -11.03 -6.40 -7.58
N ARG A 283 -10.67 -5.10 -7.62
CA ARG A 283 -11.32 -4.15 -8.54
C ARG A 283 -11.16 -4.55 -10.00
N VAL A 284 -10.01 -5.13 -10.35
CA VAL A 284 -9.71 -5.65 -11.69
C VAL A 284 -10.43 -6.96 -12.00
N ALA A 285 -10.76 -7.74 -10.98
CA ALA A 285 -11.47 -9.01 -11.12
C ALA A 285 -12.27 -9.30 -9.84
N ARG A 286 -13.56 -8.93 -9.84
CA ARG A 286 -14.46 -9.16 -8.68
C ARG A 286 -14.95 -10.61 -8.57
N GLY A 287 -14.67 -11.45 -9.57
CA GLY A 287 -15.07 -12.85 -9.63
C GLY A 287 -14.61 -13.54 -10.91
N GLY A 288 -14.87 -14.83 -11.02
CA GLY A 288 -14.66 -15.60 -12.25
C GLY A 288 -13.20 -16.02 -12.50
N PRO A 289 -12.88 -16.53 -13.71
CA PRO A 289 -11.61 -17.20 -14.00
C PRO A 289 -10.37 -16.31 -13.83
N GLU A 290 -10.50 -15.01 -14.00
CA GLU A 290 -9.40 -14.07 -13.82
C GLU A 290 -9.05 -13.88 -12.34
N LEU A 291 -10.05 -13.75 -11.46
CA LEU A 291 -9.83 -13.71 -10.02
C LEU A 291 -9.17 -15.01 -9.54
N GLU A 292 -9.66 -16.16 -9.99
CA GLU A 292 -9.06 -17.46 -9.63
C GLU A 292 -7.61 -17.57 -10.09
N ARG A 293 -7.27 -17.01 -11.27
CA ARG A 293 -5.88 -16.96 -11.75
C ARG A 293 -5.01 -16.10 -10.84
N ILE A 294 -5.47 -14.91 -10.46
CA ILE A 294 -4.71 -14.00 -9.58
C ILE A 294 -4.52 -14.64 -8.20
N ILE A 295 -5.58 -15.23 -7.63
CA ILE A 295 -5.52 -15.93 -6.35
C ILE A 295 -4.53 -17.10 -6.43
N GLY A 296 -4.60 -17.93 -7.48
CA GLY A 296 -3.69 -19.06 -7.65
C GLY A 296 -2.21 -18.65 -7.74
N VAL A 297 -1.90 -17.46 -8.28
CA VAL A 297 -0.53 -16.93 -8.28
C VAL A 297 -0.14 -16.43 -6.90
N ALA A 298 -1.03 -15.73 -6.19
CA ALA A 298 -0.77 -15.28 -4.83
C ALA A 298 -0.56 -16.46 -3.87
N GLU A 299 -1.29 -17.57 -4.05
CA GLU A 299 -1.09 -18.82 -3.34
C GLU A 299 0.29 -19.44 -3.66
N GLN A 300 0.67 -19.52 -4.94
CA GLN A 300 2.02 -20.00 -5.32
C GLN A 300 3.13 -19.11 -4.77
N LEU A 301 2.95 -17.79 -4.78
CA LEU A 301 3.88 -16.83 -4.19
C LEU A 301 4.05 -17.08 -2.70
N ALA A 302 2.95 -17.25 -1.96
CA ALA A 302 2.99 -17.57 -0.53
C ALA A 302 3.76 -18.87 -0.26
N GLU A 303 3.53 -19.91 -1.06
CA GLU A 303 4.26 -21.19 -0.96
C GLU A 303 5.75 -21.04 -1.23
N LEU A 304 6.15 -20.32 -2.29
CA LEU A 304 7.56 -20.08 -2.62
C LEU A 304 8.28 -19.28 -1.55
N LEU A 305 7.63 -18.24 -1.04
CA LEU A 305 8.18 -17.43 0.05
C LEU A 305 8.36 -18.28 1.32
N ALA A 306 7.36 -19.09 1.68
CA ALA A 306 7.43 -19.99 2.83
C ALA A 306 8.43 -21.15 2.64
N ALA A 307 8.66 -21.59 1.40
CA ALA A 307 9.59 -22.66 1.05
C ALA A 307 11.05 -22.29 1.34
N GLY A 308 11.40 -21.00 1.19
CA GLY A 308 12.72 -20.47 1.50
C GLY A 308 12.93 -20.07 2.97
N SER A 309 11.86 -20.00 3.77
CA SER A 309 11.97 -19.65 5.19
C SER A 309 12.33 -20.89 6.02
N PRO A 310 13.38 -20.86 6.85
CA PRO A 310 13.63 -21.90 7.84
C PRO A 310 12.58 -21.75 8.94
N LEU A 311 11.48 -22.50 8.83
CA LEU A 311 10.56 -22.67 9.96
C LEU A 311 11.40 -23.03 11.18
N GLY A 312 11.28 -22.23 12.25
CA GLY A 312 11.98 -22.45 13.50
C GLY A 312 11.86 -23.91 13.90
N ARG A 313 13.00 -24.61 13.96
CA ARG A 313 13.03 -25.96 14.52
C ARG A 313 12.34 -25.91 15.89
N PRO A 314 11.46 -26.87 16.23
CA PRO A 314 10.93 -26.94 17.59
C PRO A 314 12.12 -26.96 18.56
N ALA A 315 12.10 -26.06 19.54
CA ALA A 315 13.15 -25.96 20.54
C ALA A 315 13.26 -27.30 21.29
N GLY A 316 14.27 -28.08 20.94
CA GLY A 316 14.46 -29.41 21.52
C GLY A 316 15.61 -30.16 20.88
N GLN A 317 16.69 -30.32 21.66
CA GLN A 317 17.86 -31.17 21.45
C GLN A 317 19.00 -30.54 20.63
N GLY A 318 20.00 -30.05 21.35
CA GLY A 318 21.22 -29.47 20.81
C GLY A 318 22.34 -30.46 20.55
N GLN A 319 23.36 -29.97 19.85
CA GLN A 319 24.79 -30.28 19.97
C GLN A 319 25.56 -29.29 19.08
N ARG A 320 26.30 -28.35 19.68
CA ARG A 320 27.77 -28.34 19.83
C ARG A 320 28.59 -28.35 18.52
N ALA A 321 29.09 -27.15 18.19
CA ALA A 321 30.45 -26.75 17.77
C ALA A 321 31.35 -27.67 16.90
N ALA A 322 31.81 -27.10 15.77
CA ALA A 322 33.21 -27.03 15.26
C ALA A 322 33.16 -26.14 13.99
N ALA A 323 33.84 -24.99 13.84
CA ALA A 323 35.27 -24.66 13.82
C ALA A 323 36.05 -25.16 12.57
N GLU A 324 36.32 -24.17 11.69
CA GLU A 324 37.57 -23.88 10.94
C GLU A 324 38.01 -24.63 9.65
N ASP A 325 38.76 -23.83 8.85
CA ASP A 325 39.56 -24.05 7.63
C ASP A 325 38.83 -24.20 6.27
N GLY A 326 39.24 -23.55 5.16
CA GLY A 326 40.41 -22.72 4.84
C GLY A 326 40.70 -22.74 3.32
N ALA A 327 41.16 -21.61 2.79
CA ALA A 327 42.04 -21.39 1.61
C ALA A 327 41.56 -21.63 0.14
N ASP A 328 41.61 -20.51 -0.60
CA ASP A 328 42.38 -20.21 -1.83
C ASP A 328 42.12 -20.90 -3.19
N GLY A 329 42.09 -20.06 -4.25
CA GLY A 329 42.31 -20.48 -5.63
C GLY A 329 41.95 -19.45 -6.71
N GLU A 330 42.91 -18.58 -7.06
CA GLU A 330 42.90 -17.68 -8.24
C GLU A 330 42.84 -18.43 -9.59
N GLY A 331 42.32 -17.76 -10.62
CA GLY A 331 42.47 -18.19 -12.02
C GLY A 331 41.93 -17.15 -13.01
N ALA A 332 42.83 -16.42 -13.67
CA ALA A 332 42.57 -15.27 -14.53
C ALA A 332 42.44 -15.61 -16.04
N ALA A 333 42.04 -14.57 -16.80
CA ALA A 333 42.26 -14.31 -18.24
C ALA A 333 41.35 -15.02 -19.26
N ARG A 334 41.02 -14.46 -20.44
CA ARG A 334 40.85 -13.11 -21.06
C ARG A 334 40.54 -13.40 -22.57
N VAL A 335 39.99 -12.39 -23.26
CA VAL A 335 40.10 -12.07 -24.72
C VAL A 335 38.93 -12.44 -25.68
N ALA A 336 38.21 -11.37 -26.08
CA ALA A 336 37.83 -10.87 -27.44
C ALA A 336 37.04 -11.77 -28.42
N ASP A 337 36.32 -11.29 -29.46
CA ASP A 337 36.17 -9.99 -30.14
C ASP A 337 34.93 -10.04 -31.09
N GLY A 338 34.41 -8.87 -31.50
CA GLY A 338 33.66 -8.60 -32.75
C GLY A 338 32.20 -9.08 -32.87
N ALA A 339 31.30 -8.44 -33.63
CA ALA A 339 31.26 -7.18 -34.37
C ALA A 339 29.80 -6.98 -34.87
N ASP A 340 29.42 -5.74 -35.17
CA ASP A 340 28.39 -5.25 -36.14
C ASP A 340 26.92 -5.75 -35.98
N GLY A 341 25.85 -4.97 -36.06
CA GLY A 341 25.57 -3.68 -36.70
C GLY A 341 24.15 -3.80 -37.28
N GLU A 342 23.30 -2.79 -37.04
CA GLU A 342 22.27 -2.23 -37.95
C GLU A 342 21.06 -1.64 -37.21
N ASP A 343 20.83 -0.37 -37.54
CA ASP A 343 19.68 0.49 -37.25
C ASP A 343 18.37 -0.09 -37.79
N LEU A 344 17.27 0.11 -37.06
CA LEU A 344 16.02 0.58 -37.68
C LEU A 344 15.34 1.60 -36.75
N VAL A 345 15.00 2.72 -37.37
CA VAL A 345 14.47 3.97 -36.83
C VAL A 345 12.95 4.01 -37.08
N GLU A 346 12.24 4.76 -36.23
CA GLU A 346 10.88 5.32 -36.44
C GLU A 346 9.72 4.28 -36.44
N GLU A 347 8.56 4.52 -35.84
CA GLU A 347 7.74 5.73 -35.91
C GLU A 347 6.69 5.77 -34.77
N HIS A 348 6.30 6.99 -34.39
CA HIS A 348 5.32 7.37 -33.37
C HIS A 348 3.90 6.80 -33.58
N LEU A 349 3.13 6.66 -32.50
CA LEU A 349 1.79 7.27 -32.45
C LEU A 349 1.21 7.43 -31.03
N LEU A 350 0.86 8.67 -30.73
CA LEU A 350 0.04 9.17 -29.63
C LEU A 350 -1.37 8.58 -29.68
N VAL A 351 -1.83 7.98 -28.58
CA VAL A 351 -3.24 7.90 -28.13
C VAL A 351 -3.15 7.67 -26.60
N GLY A 352 -3.68 8.47 -25.69
CA GLY A 352 -4.95 9.19 -25.71
C GLY A 352 -5.97 8.41 -24.89
N GLY A 353 -5.98 8.58 -23.57
CA GLY A 353 -7.10 8.20 -22.71
C GLY A 353 -7.00 6.86 -21.99
N GLU A 354 -7.55 6.86 -20.77
CA GLU A 354 -7.91 5.71 -19.95
C GLU A 354 -6.79 4.96 -19.23
N VAL A 355 -6.24 5.59 -18.18
CA VAL A 355 -5.52 4.85 -17.14
C VAL A 355 -6.51 4.50 -16.03
N GLY A 356 -7.06 3.29 -16.12
CA GLY A 356 -7.88 2.69 -15.07
C GLY A 356 -7.06 2.50 -13.79
N HIS A 357 -7.57 3.06 -12.68
CA HIS A 357 -6.96 2.98 -11.35
C HIS A 357 -6.94 1.53 -10.82
N GLY A 358 -5.81 0.85 -11.03
CA GLY A 358 -5.52 -0.47 -10.46
C GLY A 358 -5.00 -0.36 -9.03
N HIS A 359 -5.92 -0.30 -8.06
CA HIS A 359 -5.59 -0.45 -6.64
C HIS A 359 -6.06 -1.82 -6.16
N LEU A 360 -5.14 -2.61 -5.63
CA LEU A 360 -5.42 -3.81 -4.84
C LEU A 360 -5.43 -3.34 -3.38
N ASP A 361 -6.44 -2.59 -2.96
CA ASP A 361 -6.46 -2.00 -1.61
C ASP A 361 -6.80 -3.05 -0.56
N GLU A 362 -5.81 -3.42 0.26
CA GLU A 362 -6.14 -3.82 1.61
C GLU A 362 -6.24 -2.52 2.40
N GLU A 363 -7.44 -2.10 2.77
CA GLU A 363 -7.55 -1.13 3.83
C GLU A 363 -6.87 -1.74 5.05
N VAL A 364 -5.78 -1.12 5.51
CA VAL A 364 -5.30 -1.31 6.87
C VAL A 364 -6.35 -0.66 7.78
N GLY A 365 -7.54 -1.26 7.86
CA GLY A 365 -8.68 -0.74 8.60
C GLY A 365 -8.26 -0.60 10.06
N LEU A 366 -8.07 0.64 10.54
CA LEU A 366 -8.00 0.92 11.97
C LEU A 366 -9.35 0.50 12.53
N ALA A 367 -9.33 -0.45 13.48
CA ALA A 367 -10.54 -1.03 14.04
C ALA A 367 -11.51 0.09 14.44
N GLY A 368 -12.64 0.14 13.74
CA GLY A 368 -13.84 0.81 14.21
C GLY A 368 -14.67 -0.26 14.91
N ASP A 369 -14.91 -0.03 16.20
CA ASP A 369 -15.75 -0.88 17.05
C ASP A 369 -17.10 -1.18 16.40
N ASP A 370 -17.60 -2.39 16.70
CA ASP A 370 -18.97 -2.82 16.49
C ASP A 370 -19.97 -1.75 16.96
N VAL A 371 -20.70 -1.14 16.03
CA VAL A 371 -21.97 -0.49 16.35
C VAL A 371 -23.07 -1.53 16.17
N ALA A 372 -23.38 -2.21 17.27
CA ALA A 372 -24.59 -2.99 17.43
C ALA A 372 -25.82 -2.12 17.17
N GLY A 373 -26.56 -2.42 16.10
CA GLY A 373 -27.93 -1.94 15.89
C GLY A 373 -28.91 -2.95 16.49
N ASP A 374 -29.16 -2.84 17.79
CA ASP A 374 -30.41 -3.28 18.41
C ASP A 374 -31.47 -2.20 18.13
N ASP A 375 -32.56 -2.56 17.48
CA ASP A 375 -33.82 -1.84 17.60
C ASP A 375 -35.01 -2.76 17.27
N GLY A 376 -35.54 -3.36 18.35
CA GLY A 376 -36.95 -3.43 18.69
C GLY A 376 -37.98 -3.40 17.55
N ARG A 377 -38.46 -4.59 17.16
CA ARG A 377 -39.81 -4.72 16.59
C ARG A 377 -40.83 -4.66 17.72
N ASP A 378 -41.49 -3.52 17.87
CA ASP A 378 -42.78 -3.45 18.56
C ASP A 378 -43.75 -2.55 17.77
N GLY A 379 -44.39 -3.17 16.78
CA GLY A 379 -45.43 -2.56 15.95
C GLY A 379 -46.78 -2.57 16.68
N GLY A 380 -47.00 -1.59 17.54
CA GLY A 380 -48.30 -1.30 18.14
C GLY A 380 -49.23 -0.59 17.15
N GLU A 381 -50.15 -1.33 16.55
CA GLU A 381 -51.29 -0.79 15.80
C GLU A 381 -52.09 0.21 16.66
N ARG A 382 -52.23 1.45 16.18
CA ARG A 382 -53.32 2.34 16.61
C ARG A 382 -54.05 2.92 15.41
N ARG A 383 -55.23 2.32 15.19
CA ARG A 383 -56.33 2.82 14.35
C ARG A 383 -56.65 4.28 14.69
N LEU A 384 -56.70 5.10 13.65
CA LEU A 384 -57.45 6.34 13.64
C LEU A 384 -58.91 5.99 13.34
N ASP A 385 -59.81 6.28 14.29
CA ASP A 385 -61.24 6.39 14.01
C ASP A 385 -61.84 7.64 14.66
N ARG A 386 -62.85 8.16 13.96
CA ARG A 386 -63.36 9.53 13.94
C ARG A 386 -64.01 10.07 15.23
N PRO A 387 -64.20 11.41 15.33
CA PRO A 387 -64.82 12.04 16.49
C PRO A 387 -66.36 11.99 16.44
N GLY A 388 -66.99 11.78 17.59
CA GLY A 388 -68.44 11.81 17.79
C GLY A 388 -68.79 12.28 19.20
N ARG A 389 -69.45 13.42 19.26
CA ARG A 389 -69.90 14.18 20.44
C ARG A 389 -70.91 13.45 21.36
N LEU A 390 -70.97 13.99 22.59
CA LEU A 390 -72.12 14.24 23.49
C LEU A 390 -72.36 13.33 24.71
N ALA A 391 -72.62 14.07 25.80
CA ALA A 391 -73.19 13.77 27.11
C ALA A 391 -72.22 13.24 28.18
#